data_AF-A0A538A528-F1
#
_entry.id   AF-A0A538A528-F1
#
_cell.length_a   1.000
_cell.length_b   1.000
_cell.length_c   1.000
_cell.angle_alpha   90.00
_cell.angle_beta   90.00
_cell.angle_gamma   90.00
#
_symmetry.space_group_name_H-M   'P 1'
#
loop_
_entity.id
_entity.type
_entity.pdbx_description
1 polymer ?
#
loop_
_entity_poly.entity_id
_entity_poly.type
_entity_poly.pdbx_seq_one_letter_code
_entity_poly.pdbx_strand_id
1 'polypeptide(L)' 'MSHDTSCALAEIEARIDEIEHESEIVFDYLTRHPGSRAGEIAKGLRAGQRAVSAHLYRGKGRLFSTRNGRWFPIPGALP' A
#
# COMPACT_ATOMS: atom_id res chain seq x y z
N MET A 1 -24.89 10.14 28.73
CA MET A 1 -23.83 10.87 28.01
C MET A 1 -22.98 9.82 27.31
N SER A 2 -23.21 9.61 26.00
CA SER A 2 -22.60 8.55 25.20
C SER A 2 -22.25 9.13 23.83
N HIS A 3 -21.21 9.97 23.77
CA HIS A 3 -20.79 10.64 22.52
C HIS A 3 -19.29 10.50 22.20
N ASP A 4 -18.47 9.93 23.09
CA ASP A 4 -17.01 9.86 22.85
C ASP A 4 -16.59 8.68 21.96
N THR A 5 -17.38 7.61 21.90
CA THR A 5 -17.05 6.44 21.08
C THR A 5 -17.26 6.68 19.58
N SER A 6 -18.28 7.45 19.19
CA SER A 6 -18.58 7.72 17.77
C SER A 6 -17.52 8.57 17.07
N CYS A 7 -16.85 9.49 17.77
CA CYS A 7 -15.79 10.32 17.19
C CYS A 7 -14.51 9.50 16.99
N ALA A 8 -14.13 8.70 17.99
CA ALA A 8 -12.99 7.79 17.89
C ALA A 8 -13.21 6.69 16.84
N LEU A 9 -14.44 6.19 16.68
CA LEU A 9 -14.76 5.22 15.63
C LEU A 9 -14.66 5.85 14.24
N ALA A 10 -15.16 7.07 14.05
CA ALA A 10 -15.06 7.79 12.78
C ALA A 10 -13.61 8.13 12.40
N GLU A 11 -12.76 8.49 13.37
CA GLU A 11 -11.33 8.68 13.14
C GLU A 11 -10.60 7.39 12.77
N ILE A 12 -11.05 6.24 13.29
CA ILE A 12 -10.50 4.93 12.94
C ILE A 12 -10.99 4.49 11.55
N GLU A 13 -12.27 4.67 11.24
CA GLU A 13 -12.87 4.33 9.94
C GLU A 13 -12.27 5.17 8.81
N ALA A 14 -12.12 6.49 9.00
CA ALA A 14 -11.44 7.36 8.03
C ALA A 14 -9.98 6.96 7.81
N ARG A 15 -9.32 6.40 8.83
CA ARG A 15 -7.94 5.91 8.74
C ARG A 15 -7.83 4.51 8.11
N ILE A 16 -8.93 3.76 8.03
CA ILE A 16 -8.99 2.46 7.34
C ILE A 16 -9.19 2.67 5.83
N ASP A 17 -10.04 3.61 5.42
CA ASP A 17 -10.19 4.01 4.00
C ASP A 17 -8.86 4.54 3.41
N GLU A 18 -8.07 5.25 4.22
CA GLU A 18 -6.74 5.73 3.83
C GLU A 18 -5.74 4.57 3.62
N ILE A 19 -5.91 3.44 4.31
CA ILE A 19 -5.02 2.26 4.22
C ILE A 19 -5.41 1.31 3.07
N GLU A 20 -6.70 1.17 2.75
CA GLU A 20 -7.13 0.38 1.58
C GLU A 20 -6.79 1.08 0.27
N HIS A 21 -6.90 2.41 0.21
CA HIS A 21 -6.49 3.19 -0.96
C HIS A 21 -4.97 3.09 -1.24
N GLU A 22 -4.14 2.91 -0.20
CA GLU A 22 -2.70 2.69 -0.36
C GLU A 22 -2.35 1.40 -1.12
N SER A 23 -3.19 0.35 -1.04
CA SER A 23 -2.97 -0.93 -1.74
C SER A 23 -3.07 -0.77 -3.25
N GLU A 24 -4.18 -0.18 -3.69
CA GLU A 24 -4.47 0.09 -5.09
C GLU A 24 -3.40 1.02 -5.69
N ILE A 25 -3.02 2.08 -4.95
CA ILE A 25 -2.03 3.06 -5.42
C ILE A 25 -0.65 2.40 -5.65
N VAL A 26 -0.18 1.54 -4.73
CA VAL A 26 1.11 0.86 -4.89
C VAL A 26 1.08 -0.13 -6.05
N PHE A 27 -0.04 -0.85 -6.22
CA PHE A 27 -0.22 -1.79 -7.33
C PHE A 27 -0.26 -1.07 -8.69
N ASP A 28 -1.00 0.02 -8.79
CA ASP A 28 -1.08 0.86 -9.99
C ASP A 28 0.24 1.52 -10.34
N TYR A 29 0.99 1.98 -9.33
CA TYR A 29 2.33 2.50 -9.52
C TYR A 29 3.25 1.43 -10.12
N LEU A 30 3.22 0.22 -9.56
CA LEU A 30 4.04 -0.90 -10.03
C LEU A 30 3.62 -1.44 -11.39
N THR A 31 2.35 -1.28 -11.76
CA THR A 31 1.86 -1.59 -13.12
C THR A 31 2.46 -0.63 -14.16
N ARG A 32 2.60 0.65 -13.81
CA ARG A 32 3.24 1.67 -14.67
C ARG A 32 4.77 1.65 -14.61
N HIS A 33 5.33 1.24 -13.48
CA HIS A 33 6.77 1.25 -13.21
C HIS A 33 7.26 -0.10 -12.65
N PRO A 34 7.16 -1.19 -13.45
CA PRO A 34 7.57 -2.51 -13.00
C PRO A 34 9.07 -2.56 -12.69
N GLY A 35 9.43 -3.26 -11.61
CA GLY A 35 10.82 -3.38 -11.17
C GLY A 35 11.34 -2.21 -10.34
N SER A 36 10.45 -1.36 -9.84
CA SER A 36 10.80 -0.30 -8.91
C SER A 36 11.26 -0.84 -7.56
N ARG A 37 12.18 -0.14 -6.89
CA ARG A 37 12.57 -0.36 -5.51
C ARG A 37 11.58 0.29 -4.56
N ALA A 38 11.46 -0.21 -3.33
CA ALA A 38 10.55 0.35 -2.31
C ALA A 38 10.75 1.86 -2.08
N GLY A 39 11.99 2.35 -2.10
CA GLY A 39 12.28 3.79 -1.98
C GLY A 39 11.87 4.60 -3.20
N GLU A 40 11.93 4.03 -4.41
CA GLU A 40 11.49 4.69 -5.65
C GLU A 40 9.97 4.83 -5.65
N ILE A 41 9.25 3.78 -5.24
CA ILE A 41 7.79 3.78 -5.07
C ILE A 41 7.38 4.83 -4.03
N ALA A 42 8.01 4.81 -2.85
CA ALA A 42 7.74 5.76 -1.78
C ALA A 42 7.94 7.22 -2.22
N LYS A 43 9.02 7.49 -2.97
CA LYS A 43 9.27 8.81 -3.53
C LYS A 43 8.23 9.22 -4.57
N GLY A 44 7.86 8.31 -5.47
CA GLY A 44 6.88 8.56 -6.52
C GLY A 44 5.49 8.84 -5.97
N LEU A 45 5.12 8.17 -4.89
CA LEU A 45 3.82 8.30 -4.22
C LEU A 45 3.81 9.35 -3.10
N ARG A 46 4.96 9.99 -2.80
CA ARG A 46 5.14 10.86 -1.62
C ARG A 46 4.71 10.17 -0.30
N ALA A 47 4.95 8.87 -0.21
CA ALA A 47 4.57 8.02 0.91
C ALA A 47 5.79 7.65 1.78
N GLY A 48 5.53 7.15 2.99
CA GLY A 48 6.58 6.65 3.88
C GLY A 48 7.18 5.34 3.39
N GLN A 49 8.51 5.29 3.19
CA GLN A 49 9.20 4.08 2.71
C GLN A 49 8.94 2.85 3.59
N ARG A 50 8.81 3.03 4.92
CA ARG A 50 8.51 1.94 5.85
C ARG A 50 7.11 1.37 5.61
N ALA A 51 6.12 2.23 5.38
CA ALA A 51 4.74 1.83 5.08
C ALA A 51 4.69 1.06 3.75
N VAL A 52 5.27 1.63 2.70
CA VAL A 52 5.39 0.98 1.37
C VAL A 52 6.08 -0.38 1.49
N SER A 53 7.20 -0.46 2.22
CA SER A 53 7.91 -1.74 2.40
C SER A 53 7.04 -2.76 3.14
N ALA A 54 6.40 -2.37 4.24
CA ALA A 54 5.52 -3.25 5.00
C ALA A 54 4.35 -3.76 4.14
N HIS A 55 3.76 -2.87 3.33
CA HIS A 55 2.69 -3.20 2.41
C HIS A 55 3.14 -4.21 1.34
N LEU A 56 4.27 -3.96 0.66
CA LEU A 56 4.84 -4.86 -0.34
C LEU A 56 5.12 -6.26 0.22
N TYR A 57 5.66 -6.34 1.45
CA TYR A 57 5.90 -7.62 2.10
C TYR A 57 4.62 -8.32 2.54
N ARG A 58 3.60 -7.60 2.99
CA ARG A 58 2.28 -8.16 3.35
C ARG A 58 1.56 -8.75 2.11
N GLY A 59 1.69 -8.10 0.96
CA GLY A 59 1.13 -8.55 -0.32
C GLY A 59 2.03 -9.53 -1.11
N LYS A 60 3.23 -9.85 -0.61
CA LYS A 60 4.19 -10.70 -1.33
C LYS A 60 3.61 -12.09 -1.62
N GLY A 61 3.74 -12.53 -2.87
CA GLY A 61 3.23 -13.82 -3.36
C GLY A 61 1.75 -13.83 -3.72
N ARG A 62 1.00 -12.77 -3.37
CA ARG A 62 -0.42 -12.61 -3.75
C ARG A 62 -0.63 -11.45 -4.72
N LEU A 63 -0.17 -10.26 -4.33
CA LEU A 63 -0.25 -9.03 -5.11
C LEU A 63 1.08 -8.64 -5.74
N PHE A 64 2.18 -8.92 -5.05
CA PHE A 64 3.51 -8.48 -5.46
C PHE A 64 4.49 -9.63 -5.54
N SER A 65 5.43 -9.53 -6.46
CA SER A 65 6.62 -10.37 -6.50
C SER A 65 7.88 -9.52 -6.37
N THR A 66 8.98 -10.13 -5.93
CA THR A 66 10.27 -9.46 -5.83
C THR A 66 11.37 -10.28 -6.45
N ARG A 67 12.25 -9.61 -7.20
CA ARG A 67 13.43 -10.20 -7.83
C ARG A 67 14.60 -9.22 -7.70
N ASN A 68 15.71 -9.65 -7.09
CA ASN A 68 16.91 -8.83 -6.91
C ASN A 68 16.63 -7.46 -6.23
N GLY A 69 15.75 -7.44 -5.23
CA GLY A 69 15.38 -6.22 -4.49
C GLY A 69 14.46 -5.25 -5.25
N ARG A 70 13.94 -5.66 -6.41
CA ARG A 70 12.98 -4.92 -7.22
C ARG A 70 11.61 -5.55 -7.09
N TRP A 71 10.56 -4.74 -7.11
CA TRP A 71 9.17 -5.17 -6.93
C TRP A 71 8.39 -5.10 -8.23
N PHE A 72 7.47 -6.05 -8.41
CA PHE A 72 6.63 -6.19 -9.58
C PHE A 72 5.20 -6.52 -9.11
N PRO A 73 4.16 -6.01 -9.80
CA PRO A 73 2.82 -6.49 -9.56
C PRO A 73 2.71 -7.92 -10.12
N ILE A 74 1.90 -8.76 -9.48
CA ILE A 74 1.55 -10.07 -10.03
C ILE A 74 0.41 -9.85 -11.03
N PRO A 75 0.58 -10.18 -12.32
CA PRO A 75 -0.46 -10.00 -13.31
C PRO A 75 -1.73 -10.77 -12.94
N GLY A 76 -2.89 -10.10 -13.03
CA GLY A 76 -4.20 -10.69 -12.71
C GLY A 76 -4.54 -10.79 -11.22
N ALA A 77 -3.64 -10.34 -10.33
CA ALA A 77 -4.01 -10.13 -8.94
C ALA A 77 -4.93 -8.90 -8.82
N LEU A 78 -5.98 -9.01 -8.00
CA LEU A 78 -6.82 -7.88 -7.61
C LEU A 78 -6.29 -7.32 -6.28
N PRO A 79 -5.90 -6.03 -6.23
CA PRO A 79 -5.28 -5.41 -5.05
C PRO A 79 -6.21 -5.21 -3.86
#